data_AF-A0A2T3KPG2-F1
#
_entry.id   AF-A0A2T3KPG2-F1
#
_cell.length_a   1.000
_cell.length_b   1.000
_cell.length_c   1.000
_cell.angle_alpha   90.00
_cell.angle_beta   90.00
_cell.angle_gamma   90.00
#
_symmetry.space_group_name_H-M   'P 1'
#
loop_
_entity.id
_entity.type
_entity.pdbx_description
1 polymer ?
#
loop_
_entity_poly.entity_id
_entity_poly.type
_entity_poly.pdbx_seq_one_letter_code
_entity_poly.pdbx_strand_id
1 'polypeptide(L)' 'MTTKTNFVKVSTGDVIAKALIGACSHYPDHGIMVLNIKGDKLLWISEPSNEKARVIRDEINAQLMA' A
#
# COMPACT_ATOMS: atom_id res chain seq x y z
N MET A 1 16.59 11.08 -17.02
CA MET A 1 16.25 11.20 -15.59
C MET A 1 14.99 10.39 -15.36
N THR A 2 15.12 9.18 -14.83
CA THR A 2 13.96 8.35 -14.48
C THR A 2 13.32 9.00 -13.27
N THR A 3 12.21 9.73 -13.47
CA THR A 3 11.41 10.28 -12.39
C THR A 3 10.92 9.11 -11.55
N LYS A 4 11.64 8.78 -10.46
CA LYS A 4 11.14 7.87 -9.44
C LYS A 4 9.83 8.48 -8.95
N THR A 5 8.71 7.91 -9.36
CA THR A 5 7.40 8.38 -8.95
C THR A 5 7.34 8.30 -7.43
N ASN A 6 7.34 9.45 -6.76
CA ASN A 6 7.36 9.55 -5.30
C ASN A 6 6.05 9.08 -4.65
N PHE A 7 5.11 8.61 -5.46
CA PHE A 7 3.77 8.25 -5.04
C PHE A 7 3.41 6.84 -5.49
N VAL A 8 2.70 6.13 -4.64
CA VAL A 8 1.99 4.88 -4.92
C VAL A 8 0.56 5.26 -5.24
N LYS A 9 0.09 4.88 -6.44
CA LYS A 9 -1.34 4.93 -6.75
C LYS A 9 -1.92 3.54 -6.52
N VAL A 10 -2.92 3.43 -5.66
CA VAL A 10 -3.63 2.18 -5.41
C VAL A 10 -4.84 2.07 -6.32
N SER A 11 -5.37 0.84 -6.47
CA SER A 11 -6.50 0.53 -7.36
C SER A 11 -7.78 1.30 -7.05
N THR A 12 -7.94 1.76 -5.80
CA THR A 12 -9.05 2.64 -5.37
C THR A 12 -8.96 4.06 -5.95
N GLY A 13 -7.83 4.43 -6.56
CA GLY A 13 -7.57 5.77 -7.07
C GLY A 13 -6.82 6.67 -6.08
N ASP A 14 -6.65 6.24 -4.83
CA ASP A 14 -5.89 6.98 -3.81
C ASP A 14 -4.40 7.03 -4.16
N VAL A 15 -3.75 8.12 -3.74
CA VAL A 15 -2.33 8.39 -4.01
C VAL A 15 -1.61 8.63 -2.69
N ILE A 16 -0.57 7.84 -2.41
CA ILE A 16 0.18 7.89 -1.15
C ILE A 16 1.65 8.19 -1.47
N ALA A 17 2.24 9.18 -0.81
CA ALA A 17 3.67 9.42 -0.94
C ALA A 17 4.47 8.23 -0.36
N LYS A 18 5.36 7.63 -1.15
CA LYS A 18 6.19 6.48 -0.76
C LYS A 18 6.96 6.73 0.53
N ALA A 19 7.48 7.96 0.69
CA ALA A 19 8.23 8.38 1.87
C ALA A 19 7.42 8.33 3.18
N LEU A 20 6.08 8.30 3.10
CA LEU A 20 5.23 8.20 4.28
C LEU A 20 4.99 6.74 4.67
N ILE A 21 5.14 5.78 3.76
CA ILE A 21 4.79 4.38 3.99
C ILE A 21 5.90 3.69 4.79
N GLY A 22 5.57 3.23 5.98
CA GLY A 22 6.46 2.41 6.82
C GLY A 22 6.21 0.92 6.68
N ALA A 23 4.95 0.51 6.55
CA ALA A 23 4.58 -0.90 6.39
C ALA A 23 3.22 -1.07 5.71
N CYS A 24 2.98 -2.27 5.19
CA CYS A 24 1.69 -2.69 4.65
C CYS A 24 1.26 -4.01 5.30
N SER A 25 0.20 -3.96 6.10
CA SER A 25 -0.35 -5.12 6.83
C SER A 25 -1.54 -5.70 6.08
N HIS A 26 -1.55 -7.02 5.90
CA HIS A 26 -2.62 -7.74 5.22
C HIS A 26 -3.55 -8.41 6.23
N TYR A 27 -4.84 -8.19 6.05
CA TYR A 27 -5.91 -8.77 6.86
C TYR A 27 -6.74 -9.69 5.97
N PRO A 28 -6.61 -11.02 6.13
CA PRO A 28 -7.36 -11.98 5.34
C PRO A 28 -8.85 -11.66 5.35
N ASP A 29 -9.48 -11.73 4.19
CA ASP A 29 -10.92 -11.49 3.97
C ASP A 29 -11.44 -10.09 4.36
N HIS A 30 -10.54 -9.15 4.68
CA HIS A 30 -10.87 -7.78 5.07
C HIS A 30 -10.16 -6.71 4.24
N GLY A 31 -8.91 -6.97 3.81
CA GLY A 31 -8.15 -6.07 2.95
C GLY A 31 -6.75 -5.76 3.48
N ILE A 32 -6.29 -4.53 3.30
CA ILE A 32 -4.94 -4.11 3.72
C ILE A 32 -4.95 -2.77 4.46
N MET A 33 -4.01 -2.63 5.38
CA MET A 33 -3.72 -1.38 6.09
C MET A 33 -2.32 -0.89 5.74
N VAL A 34 -2.25 0.34 5.24
CA VAL A 34 -0.99 1.06 5.03
C VAL A 34 -0.68 1.85 6.30
N LEU A 35 0.51 1.65 6.84
CA LEU A 35 1.00 2.30 8.05
C LEU A 35 2.12 3.28 7.70
N ASN A 36 2.23 4.36 8.48
CA ASN A 36 3.36 5.26 8.37
C ASN A 36 4.62 4.68 9.04
N ILE A 37 5.75 5.40 8.94
CA ILE A 37 7.02 5.03 9.58
C ILE A 37 6.97 4.94 11.12
N LYS A 38 5.92 5.48 11.75
CA LYS A 38 5.67 5.40 13.20
C LYS A 38 4.69 4.28 13.57
N GLY A 39 4.14 3.57 12.59
CA GLY A 39 3.10 2.56 12.79
C GLY A 39 1.68 3.12 12.88
N ASP A 40 1.46 4.42 12.62
CA ASP A 40 0.11 4.99 12.58
C ASP A 40 -0.58 4.63 11.26
N LYS A 41 -1.90 4.45 11.32
CA LYS A 41 -2.73 4.18 10.14
C LYS A 41 -2.72 5.37 9.18
N LEU A 42 -2.28 5.13 7.94
CA LEU A 42 -2.42 6.07 6.82
C LEU A 42 -3.69 5.82 6.02
N LEU A 43 -3.89 4.57 5.59
CA LEU A 43 -4.98 4.20 4.71
C LEU A 43 -5.48 2.79 5.03
N TRP A 44 -6.79 2.61 4.93
CA TRP A 44 -7.43 1.30 4.90
C TRP A 44 -8.00 1.06 3.51
N ILE A 45 -7.62 -0.05 2.89
CA ILE A 45 -8.18 -0.50 1.61
C ILE A 45 -8.99 -1.75 1.92
N SER A 46 -10.31 -1.61 1.86
CA SER A 46 -11.22 -2.73 2.05
C SER A 46 -11.25 -3.59 0.79
N GLU A 47 -10.81 -4.83 0.89
CA GLU A 47 -10.83 -5.79 -0.21
C GLU A 47 -11.15 -7.18 0.37
N PRO A 48 -12.40 -7.67 0.20
CA PRO A 48 -12.83 -8.94 0.78
C PRO A 48 -12.19 -10.16 0.11
N SER A 49 -11.63 -10.02 -1.09
CA SER A 49 -10.86 -11.11 -1.72
C SER A 49 -9.43 -11.12 -1.17
N ASN A 50 -9.12 -12.14 -0.37
CA ASN A 50 -7.77 -12.39 0.15
C ASN A 50 -6.69 -12.39 -0.95
N GLU A 51 -6.97 -12.97 -2.11
CA GLU A 51 -6.03 -12.97 -3.24
C GLU A 51 -5.76 -11.57 -3.78
N LYS A 52 -6.81 -10.77 -3.98
CA LYS A 52 -6.66 -9.38 -4.45
C LYS A 52 -5.96 -8.51 -3.41
N ALA A 53 -6.31 -8.65 -2.13
CA ALA A 53 -5.67 -7.93 -1.04
C ALA A 53 -4.16 -8.24 -0.97
N ARG A 54 -3.78 -9.51 -1.18
CA ARG A 54 -2.38 -9.92 -1.29
C ARG A 54 -1.67 -9.28 -2.48
N VAL A 55 -2.31 -9.25 -3.66
CA VAL A 55 -1.74 -8.60 -4.86
C VAL A 55 -1.51 -7.11 -4.60
N ILE A 56 -2.48 -6.39 -4.03
CA ILE A 56 -2.33 -4.96 -3.72
C ILE A 56 -1.16 -4.73 -2.74
N ARG A 57 -1.03 -5.57 -1.70
CA ARG A 57 0.13 -5.51 -0.79
C ARG A 57 1.45 -5.69 -1.55
N ASP A 58 1.52 -6.69 -2.42
CA ASP A 58 2.74 -7.01 -3.17
C ASP A 58 3.12 -5.91 -4.15
N GLU A 59 2.14 -5.27 -4.80
CA GLU A 59 2.33 -4.10 -5.65
C GLU A 59 2.89 -2.91 -4.86
N ILE A 60 2.35 -2.63 -3.66
CA ILE A 60 2.85 -1.56 -2.78
C ILE A 60 4.29 -1.87 -2.36
N ASN A 61 4.57 -3.09 -1.91
CA ASN A 61 5.90 -3.49 -1.46
C ASN A 61 6.93 -3.45 -2.61
N ALA A 62 6.57 -3.90 -3.81
CA ALA A 62 7.43 -3.81 -4.98
C ALA A 62 7.78 -2.35 -5.31
N GLN A 63 6.83 -1.44 -5.18
CA GLN A 63 7.06 0.00 -5.40
C GLN A 63 7.94 0.66 -4.32
N LEU A 64 8.01 0.10 -3.12
CA LEU A 64 8.87 0.58 -2.04
C LEU A 64 10.31 0.09 -2.15
N MET A 65 10.53 -1.09 -2.76
CA MET A 65 11.87 -1.67 -2.96
C MET A 65 12.61 -1.13 -4.20
N ALA A 66 11.93 -0.39 -5.08
CA ALA A 66 12.47 0.17 -6.34
C ALA A 66 12.94 1.64 -6.19
#